data_AF-A0A929U0M8-F1
#
_entry.id   AF-A0A929U0M8-F1
#
_cell.length_a   1.000
_cell.length_b   1.000
_cell.length_c   1.000
_cell.angle_alpha   90.00
_cell.angle_beta   90.00
_cell.angle_gamma   90.00
#
_symmetry.space_group_name_H-M   'P 1'
#
loop_
_entity.id
_entity.type
_entity.pdbx_description
1 polymer ?
#
loop_
_entity_poly.entity_id
_entity_poly.type
_entity_poly.pdbx_seq_one_letter_code
_entity_poly.pdbx_strand_id
1 'polypeptide(L)'
;MKLTNYQNRDQKLPLFGIGPALIFVIALLSLIGILLSKTCMRGGNVSGSFRILFDVLGIFFLLSGLLVWFFGAVKSDMDQYITTNRLKTDGIFAYTRNPMYAGWWFLLIAIMLFFHNVWLLPVIFLQWLVLTLVLVFTEETWLTKLYGEDYRHYCQRVNRFFPWKRK
;
A
#
# COMPACT_ATOMS: atom_id res chain seq x y z
N MET A 1 -23.90 -1.88 9.03
CA MET A 1 -23.54 -0.69 8.22
C MET A 1 -23.16 -1.19 6.82
N LYS A 2 -24.11 -1.23 5.89
CA LYS A 2 -23.83 -1.59 4.48
C LYS A 2 -23.09 -0.41 3.87
N LEU A 3 -21.82 -0.58 3.53
CA LEU A 3 -21.07 0.39 2.74
C LEU A 3 -21.65 0.36 1.32
N THR A 4 -22.64 1.22 1.07
CA THR A 4 -23.20 1.44 -0.27
C THR A 4 -22.11 2.08 -1.11
N ASN A 5 -21.29 1.26 -1.74
CA ASN A 5 -20.49 1.66 -2.90
C ASN A 5 -21.48 2.22 -3.93
N TYR A 6 -21.29 3.48 -4.33
CA TYR A 6 -21.97 4.07 -5.47
C TYR A 6 -21.57 3.27 -6.72
N GLN A 7 -22.32 2.23 -7.05
CA GLN A 7 -22.16 1.48 -8.30
C GLN A 7 -23.17 2.03 -9.30
N ASN A 8 -22.67 2.67 -10.36
CA ASN A 8 -23.49 2.91 -11.55
C ASN A 8 -23.97 1.56 -12.11
N ARG A 9 -25.15 1.53 -12.75
CA ARG A 9 -25.77 0.27 -13.26
C ARG A 9 -24.85 -0.56 -14.18
N ASP A 10 -23.88 0.08 -14.83
CA ASP A 10 -22.92 -0.55 -15.76
C ASP A 10 -21.51 -0.75 -15.17
N GLN A 11 -21.31 -0.40 -13.89
CA GLN A 11 -20.00 -0.43 -13.23
C GLN A 11 -19.71 -1.82 -12.64
N LYS A 12 -18.72 -2.51 -13.20
CA LYS A 12 -18.37 -3.88 -12.78
C LYS A 12 -17.46 -3.92 -11.53
N LEU A 13 -16.82 -2.81 -11.17
CA LEU A 13 -15.87 -2.71 -10.06
C LEU A 13 -16.37 -1.76 -8.95
N PRO A 14 -16.32 -2.16 -7.67
CA PRO A 14 -16.55 -1.23 -6.56
C PRO A 14 -15.44 -0.17 -6.50
N LEU A 15 -15.80 1.10 -6.27
CA LEU A 15 -14.86 2.23 -6.29
C LEU A 15 -13.72 2.08 -5.26
N PHE A 16 -14.05 1.58 -4.06
CA PHE A 16 -13.08 1.43 -2.96
C PHE A 16 -12.61 -0.01 -2.71
N GLY A 17 -13.18 -1.01 -3.39
CA GLY A 17 -12.76 -2.41 -3.26
C GLY A 17 -12.60 -2.90 -1.81
N ILE A 18 -11.52 -3.65 -1.56
CA ILE A 18 -11.09 -4.07 -0.21
C ILE A 18 -10.14 -3.06 0.44
N GLY A 19 -9.85 -1.95 -0.24
CA GLY A 19 -8.78 -1.02 0.11
C GLY A 19 -8.86 -0.43 1.52
N PRO A 20 -9.96 0.24 1.89
CA PRO A 20 -10.12 0.81 3.23
C PRO A 20 -9.96 -0.24 4.33
N ALA A 21 -10.52 -1.44 4.15
CA ALA A 21 -10.42 -2.52 5.12
C ALA A 21 -8.98 -3.01 5.27
N LEU A 22 -8.27 -3.20 4.17
CA LEU A 22 -6.89 -3.67 4.18
C LEU A 22 -5.93 -2.63 4.80
N ILE A 23 -6.11 -1.35 4.48
CA ILE A 23 -5.36 -0.24 5.10
C ILE A 23 -5.62 -0.21 6.62
N PHE A 24 -6.87 -0.37 7.04
CA PHE A 24 -7.22 -0.43 8.45
C PHE A 24 -6.54 -1.61 9.16
N VAL A 25 -6.51 -2.79 8.54
CA VAL A 25 -5.83 -3.97 9.09
C VAL A 25 -4.33 -3.72 9.29
N ILE A 26 -3.62 -3.18 8.29
CA ILE A 26 -2.18 -2.91 8.44
C ILE A 26 -1.89 -1.75 9.41
N ALA A 27 -2.79 -0.77 9.51
CA ALA A 27 -2.69 0.29 10.51
C ALA A 27 -2.87 -0.28 11.93
N LEU A 28 -3.82 -1.20 12.13
CA LEU A 28 -4.02 -1.90 13.39
C LEU A 28 -2.79 -2.76 13.76
N LEU A 29 -2.21 -3.47 12.78
CA LEU A 29 -0.94 -4.19 13.00
C LEU A 29 0.19 -3.25 13.40
N SER A 30 0.30 -2.08 12.78
CA SER A 30 1.29 -1.05 13.15
C SER A 30 1.08 -0.60 14.60
N LEU A 31 -0.18 -0.30 14.96
CA LEU A 31 -0.54 0.16 16.30
C LEU A 31 -0.21 -0.90 17.35
N ILE A 32 -0.59 -2.15 17.14
CA ILE A 32 -0.26 -3.26 18.04
C ILE A 32 1.26 -3.39 18.18
N GLY A 33 2.00 -3.35 17.07
CA GLY A 33 3.46 -3.39 17.09
C GLY A 33 4.07 -2.27 17.94
N ILE A 34 3.61 -1.03 17.77
CA ILE A 34 4.06 0.14 18.52
C ILE A 34 3.70 0.04 20.01
N LEU A 35 2.52 -0.49 20.34
CA LEU A 35 2.11 -0.69 21.73
C LEU A 35 3.00 -1.74 22.40
N LEU A 36 3.22 -2.88 21.74
CA LEU A 36 4.11 -3.94 22.22
C LEU A 36 5.55 -3.47 22.37
N SER A 37 6.04 -2.64 21.44
CA SER A 37 7.39 -2.07 21.51
C SER A 37 7.59 -1.18 22.74
N LYS A 38 6.54 -0.44 23.14
CA LYS A 38 6.56 0.42 24.33
C LYS A 38 6.37 -0.31 25.65
N THR A 39 5.58 -1.38 25.68
CA THR A 39 5.22 -2.08 26.92
C THR A 39 6.17 -3.24 27.22
N CYS A 40 6.26 -4.21 26.30
CA CYS A 40 6.92 -5.49 26.54
C CYS A 40 8.33 -5.57 25.93
N MET A 41 8.58 -4.88 24.81
CA MET A 41 9.80 -5.03 24.02
C MET A 41 10.73 -3.80 24.11
N ARG A 42 10.94 -3.30 25.33
CA ARG A 42 11.78 -2.11 25.59
C ARG A 42 13.26 -2.29 25.27
N GLY A 43 13.75 -3.54 25.23
CA GLY A 43 15.15 -3.85 24.92
C GLY A 43 15.56 -3.61 23.45
N GLY A 44 14.63 -3.28 22.56
CA GLY A 44 14.92 -3.02 21.14
C GLY A 44 15.14 -1.55 20.77
N ASN A 45 15.19 -0.65 21.75
CA ASN A 45 15.38 0.78 21.47
C ASN A 45 16.78 1.06 20.91
N VAL A 46 16.80 1.74 19.78
CA VAL A 46 18.00 2.11 19.03
C VAL A 46 18.51 3.44 19.54
N SER A 47 19.83 3.55 19.73
CA SER A 47 20.49 4.77 20.20
C SER A 47 21.72 5.11 19.36
N GLY A 48 22.28 6.32 19.56
CA GLY A 48 23.46 6.81 18.84
C GLY A 48 23.23 6.97 17.33
N SER A 49 24.25 6.65 16.54
CA SER A 49 24.23 6.82 15.07
C SER A 49 23.12 6.03 14.37
N PHE A 50 22.71 4.89 14.93
CA PHE A 50 21.62 4.10 14.37
C PHE A 50 20.26 4.79 14.50
N ARG A 51 20.09 5.68 15.49
CA ARG A 51 18.87 6.49 15.61
C ARG A 51 18.74 7.46 14.43
N ILE A 52 19.85 8.12 14.08
CA ILE A 52 19.92 9.04 12.93
C ILE A 52 19.60 8.28 11.64
N LEU A 53 20.11 7.06 11.49
CA LEU A 53 19.77 6.21 10.35
C LEU A 53 18.26 5.94 10.27
N PHE A 54 17.62 5.59 11.39
CA PHE A 54 16.17 5.39 11.44
C PHE A 54 15.41 6.67 11.10
N ASP A 55 15.86 7.84 11.56
CA ASP A 55 15.25 9.13 11.22
C ASP A 55 15.35 9.45 9.73
N VAL A 56 16.54 9.29 9.14
CA VAL A 56 16.76 9.53 7.71
C VAL A 56 15.91 8.59 6.86
N LEU A 57 15.87 7.30 7.20
CA LEU A 57 15.01 6.32 6.53
C LEU A 57 13.53 6.66 6.73
N GLY A 58 13.14 7.06 7.93
CA GLY A 58 11.77 7.47 8.24
C GLY A 58 11.31 8.66 7.39
N ILE A 59 12.15 9.70 7.27
CA ILE A 59 11.88 10.87 6.43
C ILE A 59 11.78 10.47 4.96
N PHE A 60 12.69 9.60 4.48
CA PHE A 60 12.63 9.09 3.11
C PHE A 60 11.31 8.36 2.83
N PHE A 61 10.87 7.46 3.72
CA PHE A 61 9.61 6.74 3.58
C PHE A 61 8.38 7.66 3.73
N LEU A 62 8.46 8.68 4.57
CA LEU A 62 7.39 9.67 4.72
C LEU A 62 7.18 10.44 3.41
N LEU A 63 8.25 11.01 2.85
CA LEU A 63 8.19 11.82 1.64
C LEU A 63 7.76 10.98 0.42
N SER A 64 8.36 9.80 0.26
CA SER A 64 7.99 8.88 -0.82
C SER A 64 6.55 8.37 -0.67
N GLY A 65 6.11 8.07 0.54
CA GLY A 65 4.73 7.65 0.82
C GLY A 65 3.71 8.71 0.46
N LEU A 66 3.94 9.96 0.91
CA LEU A 66 3.09 11.10 0.55
C LEU A 66 3.05 11.33 -0.95
N LEU A 67 4.21 11.27 -1.62
CA LEU A 67 4.30 11.51 -3.06
C LEU A 67 3.57 10.41 -3.86
N VAL A 68 3.84 9.14 -3.58
CA VAL A 68 3.21 8.01 -4.26
C VAL A 68 1.70 8.01 -4.00
N TRP A 69 1.26 8.29 -2.77
CA TRP A 69 -0.16 8.42 -2.45
C TRP A 69 -0.81 9.58 -3.19
N PHE A 70 -0.18 10.77 -3.23
CA PHE A 70 -0.72 11.93 -3.93
C PHE A 70 -0.89 11.67 -5.44
N PHE A 71 0.13 11.11 -6.09
CA PHE A 71 0.02 10.76 -7.51
C PHE A 71 -0.99 9.63 -7.77
N GLY A 72 -1.14 8.69 -6.84
CA GLY A 72 -2.06 7.56 -6.94
C GLY A 72 -3.52 7.90 -6.67
N ALA A 73 -3.79 8.74 -5.67
CA ALA A 73 -5.14 9.05 -5.21
C ALA A 73 -5.69 10.35 -5.79
N VAL A 74 -4.85 11.37 -5.98
CA VAL A 74 -5.30 12.71 -6.39
C VAL A 74 -5.08 12.96 -7.87
N LYS A 75 -3.90 12.58 -8.41
CA LYS A 75 -3.50 12.94 -9.79
C LYS A 75 -3.76 11.84 -10.83
N SER A 76 -4.30 10.69 -10.43
CA SER A 76 -4.40 9.53 -11.32
C SER A 76 -5.67 9.48 -12.16
N ASP A 77 -6.68 10.28 -11.82
CA ASP A 77 -8.04 10.23 -12.38
C ASP A 77 -8.65 8.81 -12.35
N MET A 78 -8.26 8.00 -11.35
CA MET A 78 -8.62 6.59 -11.26
C MET A 78 -10.14 6.35 -11.30
N ASP A 79 -10.93 7.25 -10.71
CA ASP A 79 -12.40 7.16 -10.70
C ASP A 79 -13.00 7.15 -12.12
N GLN A 80 -12.40 7.89 -13.06
CA GLN A 80 -12.86 7.91 -14.46
C GLN A 80 -12.61 6.57 -15.16
N TYR A 81 -11.49 5.91 -14.84
CA TYR A 81 -11.15 4.61 -15.43
C TYR A 81 -12.02 3.50 -14.86
N ILE A 82 -12.31 3.55 -13.56
CA ILE A 82 -13.23 2.61 -12.90
C ILE A 82 -14.65 2.74 -13.48
N THR A 83 -15.16 3.97 -13.62
CA THR A 83 -16.51 4.20 -14.14
C THR A 83 -16.66 3.84 -15.62
N THR A 84 -15.59 3.95 -16.41
CA THR A 84 -15.57 3.55 -17.83
C THR A 84 -15.15 2.10 -18.06
N ASN A 85 -14.95 1.30 -16.99
CA ASN A 85 -14.45 -0.07 -17.05
C ASN A 85 -13.17 -0.22 -17.90
N ARG A 86 -12.23 0.75 -17.83
CA ARG A 86 -10.94 0.72 -18.53
C ARG A 86 -9.80 0.42 -17.57
N LEU A 87 -8.82 -0.37 -18.02
CA LEU A 87 -7.63 -0.65 -17.22
C LEU A 87 -6.67 0.55 -17.22
N LYS A 88 -6.40 1.11 -16.04
CA LYS A 88 -5.40 2.18 -15.85
C LYS A 88 -3.99 1.59 -15.84
N THR A 89 -3.12 2.03 -16.74
CA THR A 89 -1.72 1.55 -16.85
C THR A 89 -0.69 2.67 -17.05
N ASP A 90 -1.14 3.92 -17.08
CA ASP A 90 -0.35 5.13 -17.33
C ASP A 90 -0.08 5.92 -16.04
N GLY A 91 0.78 6.95 -16.13
CA GLY A 91 1.17 7.76 -14.99
C GLY A 91 1.89 6.94 -13.91
N ILE A 92 1.46 7.07 -12.65
CA ILE A 92 2.04 6.33 -11.53
C ILE A 92 1.76 4.82 -11.61
N PHE A 93 0.67 4.41 -12.27
CA PHE A 93 0.32 3.01 -12.50
C PHE A 93 1.28 2.31 -13.47
N ALA A 94 2.04 3.07 -14.27
CA ALA A 94 3.11 2.50 -15.09
C ALA A 94 4.33 2.03 -14.25
N TYR A 95 4.41 2.41 -12.98
CA TYR A 95 5.53 2.08 -12.08
C TYR A 95 5.16 1.10 -10.97
N THR A 96 3.94 1.20 -10.45
CA THR A 96 3.42 0.28 -9.43
C THR A 96 1.94 0.03 -9.69
N ARG A 97 1.51 -1.23 -9.52
CA ARG A 97 0.11 -1.61 -9.75
C ARG A 97 -0.82 -1.07 -8.68
N ASN A 98 -0.30 -0.85 -7.48
CA ASN A 98 -1.08 -0.48 -6.30
C ASN A 98 -0.46 0.75 -5.60
N PRO A 99 -0.40 1.93 -6.25
CA PRO A 99 0.25 3.11 -5.72
C PRO A 99 -0.39 3.60 -4.41
N MET A 100 -1.72 3.53 -4.30
CA MET A 100 -2.42 3.95 -3.09
C MET A 100 -2.02 3.10 -1.87
N TYR A 101 -1.96 1.78 -2.04
CA TYR A 101 -1.51 0.86 -1.00
C TYR A 101 -0.04 1.03 -0.66
N ALA A 102 0.82 1.22 -1.67
CA ALA A 102 2.24 1.48 -1.47
C ALA A 102 2.48 2.78 -0.69
N GLY A 103 1.75 3.85 -1.02
CA GLY A 103 1.81 5.13 -0.33
C GLY A 103 1.46 4.99 1.15
N TRP A 104 0.30 4.39 1.46
CA TRP A 104 -0.09 4.13 2.85
C TRP A 104 0.90 3.24 3.61
N TRP A 105 1.40 2.19 2.96
CA TRP A 105 2.38 1.31 3.58
C TRP A 105 3.69 2.04 3.90
N PHE A 106 4.19 2.89 2.99
CA PHE A 106 5.38 3.71 3.24
C PHE A 106 5.17 4.73 4.37
N LEU A 107 3.99 5.33 4.47
CA LEU A 107 3.65 6.21 5.60
C LEU A 107 3.68 5.45 6.93
N LEU A 108 3.15 4.23 6.98
CA LEU A 108 3.19 3.39 8.18
C LEU A 108 4.61 2.94 8.54
N ILE A 109 5.44 2.62 7.54
CA ILE A 109 6.88 2.33 7.74
C ILE A 109 7.56 3.54 8.38
N ALA A 110 7.34 4.75 7.84
CA ALA A 110 7.92 5.97 8.38
C ALA A 110 7.55 6.20 9.85
N ILE A 111 6.25 6.06 10.17
CA ILE A 111 5.76 6.18 11.56
C ILE A 111 6.49 5.19 12.46
N MET A 112 6.59 3.92 12.07
CA MET A 112 7.26 2.89 12.87
C MET A 112 8.76 3.16 13.06
N LEU A 113 9.45 3.66 12.03
CA LEU A 113 10.87 4.01 12.12
C LEU A 113 11.12 5.14 13.13
N PHE A 114 10.21 6.10 13.26
CA PHE A 114 10.30 7.17 14.26
C PHE A 114 10.06 6.72 15.71
N PHE A 115 9.69 5.46 15.95
CA PHE A 115 9.71 4.88 17.30
C PHE A 115 11.07 4.28 17.67
N HIS A 116 12.04 4.29 16.74
CA HIS A 116 13.43 3.87 16.98
C HIS A 116 13.55 2.51 17.64
N ASN A 117 12.72 1.54 17.24
CA ASN A 117 12.69 0.23 17.88
C ASN A 117 12.77 -0.90 16.83
N VAL A 118 13.79 -1.75 16.96
CA VAL A 118 14.07 -2.82 15.98
C VAL A 118 12.97 -3.88 15.91
N TRP A 119 12.16 -4.05 16.96
CA TRP A 119 11.05 -5.00 16.98
C TRP A 119 9.91 -4.61 16.05
N LEU A 120 9.92 -3.40 15.50
CA LEU A 120 8.98 -2.97 14.48
C LEU A 120 9.38 -3.41 13.06
N LEU A 121 10.63 -3.82 12.83
CA LEU A 121 11.08 -4.28 11.51
C LEU A 121 10.37 -5.57 11.06
N PRO A 122 10.17 -6.60 11.91
CA PRO A 122 9.34 -7.75 11.56
C PRO A 122 7.88 -7.39 11.25
N VAL A 123 7.34 -6.35 11.90
CA VAL A 123 5.96 -5.88 11.64
C VAL A 123 5.84 -5.33 10.22
N ILE A 124 6.85 -4.60 9.74
CA ILE A 124 6.92 -4.12 8.35
C ILE A 124 6.85 -5.30 7.37
N PHE A 125 7.62 -6.36 7.62
CA PHE A 125 7.60 -7.55 6.79
C PHE A 125 6.24 -8.27 6.81
N LEU A 126 5.62 -8.37 7.99
CA LEU A 126 4.30 -8.96 8.13
C LEU A 126 3.24 -8.16 7.35
N GLN A 127 3.29 -6.83 7.39
CA GLN A 127 2.40 -5.98 6.60
C GLN A 127 2.55 -6.22 5.10
N TRP A 128 3.80 -6.33 4.61
CA TRP A 128 4.06 -6.65 3.21
C TRP A 128 3.42 -7.98 2.82
N LEU A 129 3.54 -9.01 3.66
CA LEU A 129 2.96 -10.33 3.41
C LEU A 129 1.42 -10.26 3.37
N VAL A 130 0.80 -9.61 4.36
CA VAL A 130 -0.66 -9.43 4.42
C VAL A 130 -1.17 -8.67 3.20
N LEU A 131 -0.55 -7.54 2.84
CA LEU A 131 -0.88 -6.78 1.64
C LEU A 131 -0.78 -7.63 0.38
N THR A 132 0.33 -8.36 0.23
CA THR A 132 0.61 -9.21 -0.93
C THR A 132 -0.45 -10.28 -1.09
N LEU A 133 -0.72 -11.06 -0.04
CA LEU A 133 -1.64 -12.18 -0.09
C LEU A 133 -3.07 -11.72 -0.34
N VAL A 134 -3.53 -10.71 0.41
CA VAL A 134 -4.90 -10.22 0.26
C VAL A 134 -5.13 -9.68 -1.15
N LEU A 135 -4.22 -8.87 -1.69
CA LEU A 135 -4.38 -8.33 -3.06
C LEU A 135 -4.40 -9.41 -4.13
N VAL A 136 -3.54 -10.44 -4.03
CA VAL A 136 -3.52 -11.56 -4.98
C VAL A 136 -4.87 -12.28 -5.01
N PHE A 137 -5.40 -12.63 -3.85
CA PHE A 137 -6.64 -13.40 -3.75
C PHE A 137 -7.91 -12.57 -3.98
N THR A 138 -7.82 -11.24 -3.95
CA THR A 138 -8.97 -10.34 -4.13
C THR A 138 -8.85 -9.54 -5.42
N GLU A 139 -8.27 -8.35 -5.37
CA GLU A 139 -8.24 -7.39 -6.48
C GLU A 139 -7.57 -7.97 -7.72
N GLU A 140 -6.41 -8.62 -7.61
CA GLU A 140 -5.73 -9.15 -8.79
C GLU A 140 -6.53 -10.28 -9.46
N THR A 141 -7.19 -11.12 -8.65
CA THR A 141 -8.07 -12.17 -9.17
C THR A 141 -9.28 -11.56 -9.88
N TRP A 142 -9.86 -10.50 -9.34
CA TRP A 142 -11.01 -9.81 -9.95
C TRP A 142 -10.61 -9.07 -11.23
N LEU A 143 -9.49 -8.34 -11.21
CA LEU A 143 -8.95 -7.62 -12.36
C LEU A 143 -8.55 -8.59 -13.48
N THR A 144 -7.97 -9.75 -13.15
CA THR A 144 -7.69 -10.81 -14.13
C THR A 144 -8.96 -11.36 -14.76
N LYS A 145 -10.03 -11.57 -13.97
CA LYS A 145 -11.33 -12.01 -14.50
C LYS A 145 -11.99 -10.96 -15.39
N LEU A 146 -11.80 -9.67 -15.08
CA LEU A 146 -12.45 -8.58 -15.79
C LEU A 146 -11.73 -8.18 -17.09
N TYR A 147 -10.40 -8.12 -17.05
CA TYR A 147 -9.56 -7.61 -18.14
C TYR A 147 -8.74 -8.70 -18.85
N GLY A 148 -8.74 -9.94 -18.34
CA GLY A 148 -8.10 -11.07 -19.01
C GLY A 148 -6.60 -10.89 -19.22
N GLU A 149 -6.15 -11.12 -20.46
CA GLU A 149 -4.73 -11.07 -20.84
C GLU A 149 -4.11 -9.67 -20.75
N ASP A 150 -4.89 -8.61 -20.94
CA ASP A 150 -4.38 -7.23 -20.82
C ASP A 150 -3.84 -6.96 -19.41
N TYR A 151 -4.54 -7.47 -18.39
CA TYR A 151 -4.09 -7.35 -17.00
C TYR A 151 -2.88 -8.24 -16.71
N ARG A 152 -2.80 -9.43 -17.32
CA ARG A 152 -1.63 -10.31 -17.19
C ARG A 152 -0.37 -9.68 -17.77
N HIS A 153 -0.46 -9.11 -18.97
CA HIS A 153 0.64 -8.36 -19.58
C HIS A 153 1.03 -7.14 -18.74
N TYR A 154 0.06 -6.43 -18.18
CA TYR A 154 0.34 -5.34 -17.24
C TYR A 154 1.09 -5.82 -15.99
N CYS A 155 0.69 -6.95 -15.40
CA CYS A 155 1.35 -7.54 -14.23
C CYS A 155 2.80 -7.96 -14.48
N GLN A 156 3.15 -8.32 -15.71
CA GLN A 156 4.53 -8.67 -16.08
C GLN A 156 5.44 -7.43 -16.11
N ARG A 157 4.91 -6.28 -16.52
CA ARG A 157 5.67 -5.02 -16.70
C ARG A 157 5.86 -4.21 -15.42
N VAL A 158 4.98 -4.40 -14.43
CA VAL A 158 4.87 -3.49 -13.28
C VAL A 158 4.89 -4.23 -11.94
N ASN A 159 5.70 -3.75 -11.00
CA ASN A 159 5.76 -4.30 -9.65
C ASN A 159 4.49 -4.00 -8.84
N ARG A 160 4.27 -4.76 -7.75
CA ARG A 160 3.03 -4.65 -6.96
C ARG A 160 3.00 -3.37 -6.10
N PHE A 161 4.09 -3.07 -5.40
CA PHE A 161 4.17 -1.95 -4.45
C PHE A 161 5.30 -0.98 -4.76
N PHE A 162 6.48 -1.51 -5.09
CA PHE A 162 7.64 -0.66 -5.38
C PHE A 162 7.49 0.00 -6.75
N PRO A 163 7.60 1.33 -6.86
CA PRO A 163 7.43 2.07 -8.11
C PRO A 163 8.68 1.93 -9.01
N TRP A 164 8.98 0.72 -9.44
CA TRP A 164 10.09 0.41 -10.34
C TRP A 164 9.57 -0.38 -11.54
N LYS A 165 9.89 0.06 -12.76
CA LYS A 165 9.60 -0.69 -13.98
C LYS A 165 10.38 -2.00 -14.00
N ARG A 166 9.67 -3.11 -14.25
CA ARG A 166 10.32 -4.35 -14.69
C ARG A 166 10.67 -4.17 -16.16
N LYS A 167 11.95 -4.37 -16.51
CA LYS A 167 12.37 -4.43 -17.91
C LYS A 167 11.80 -5.68 -18.56
#